data_AF-A0A9E2JZ50-F1
#
_entry.id   AF-A0A9E2JZ50-F1
#
_cell.length_a   1.000
_cell.length_b   1.000
_cell.length_c   1.000
_cell.angle_alpha   90.00
_cell.angle_beta   90.00
_cell.angle_gamma   90.00
#
_symmetry.space_group_name_H-M   'P 1'
#
loop_
_entity.id
_entity.type
_entity.pdbx_description
1 polymer ?
#
loop_
_entity_poly.entity_id
_entity_poly.type
_entity_poly.pdbx_seq_one_letter_code
_entity_poly.pdbx_strand_id
1 'polypeptide(L)'
;MLHHKLLDIGERDIRGCRGVVEPAVGVFLDGAHTFVGGGLGHGDCSSGANWAILATRPSPRGIDNAAMTNSVHIPFIDGLRAIAVVWVLAFHYFGTLFPGGFVGVDIFFVISGYLISGIIWRELDEKRFSFGHFYSRRIRRIFPALLTVLLFTLGVGLVLLHEQELRQLAKHAFAAALFLNNWALSVEKGYFDVDSEDKPLLHLWSLSIEEQFYLLWPLLLWWLARLERPPKMQRIVLGLTLASFAACALQTFTHPVGAY
;
A
#
# COMPACT_ATOMS: atom_id res chain seq x y z
N MET A 1 -10.86 59.59 -44.54
CA MET A 1 -9.54 58.95 -44.51
C MET A 1 -8.95 59.22 -43.11
N LEU A 2 -9.08 58.22 -42.22
CA LEU A 2 -8.42 57.96 -40.90
C LEU A 2 -8.28 59.10 -39.85
N HIS A 3 -8.51 58.94 -38.53
CA HIS A 3 -9.04 57.91 -37.61
C HIS A 3 -9.16 58.59 -36.20
N HIS A 4 -10.35 58.80 -35.63
CA HIS A 4 -10.95 58.12 -34.45
C HIS A 4 -10.23 58.20 -33.07
N LYS A 5 -10.85 58.89 -32.08
CA LYS A 5 -11.49 58.38 -30.81
C LYS A 5 -10.53 58.25 -29.60
N LEU A 6 -10.87 58.44 -28.31
CA LEU A 6 -12.04 58.88 -27.51
C LEU A 6 -11.56 59.12 -26.06
N LEU A 7 -12.11 60.15 -25.41
CA LEU A 7 -12.68 60.28 -24.05
C LEU A 7 -11.91 59.87 -22.77
N ASP A 8 -12.19 60.38 -21.57
CA ASP A 8 -12.80 61.60 -20.97
C ASP A 8 -13.03 61.28 -19.46
N ILE A 9 -13.29 62.32 -18.65
CA ILE A 9 -13.93 62.33 -17.31
C ILE A 9 -13.02 62.00 -16.11
N GLY A 10 -12.91 62.80 -15.03
CA GLY A 10 -13.69 63.96 -14.58
C GLY A 10 -14.14 63.81 -13.11
N GLU A 11 -13.49 64.59 -12.24
CA GLU A 11 -13.91 65.19 -10.94
C GLU A 11 -15.07 64.68 -10.04
N ARG A 12 -14.73 64.75 -8.73
CA ARG A 12 -15.48 65.29 -7.55
C ARG A 12 -16.51 64.42 -6.79
N ASP A 13 -16.15 64.23 -5.51
CA ASP A 13 -16.86 64.52 -4.23
C ASP A 13 -18.34 64.11 -4.08
N ILE A 14 -18.75 63.86 -2.83
CA ILE A 14 -20.05 64.17 -2.21
C ILE A 14 -20.55 63.10 -1.20
N ARG A 15 -20.65 63.53 0.07
CA ARG A 15 -21.68 63.27 1.12
C ARG A 15 -22.07 61.83 1.51
N GLY A 16 -22.13 61.57 2.82
CA GLY A 16 -23.22 60.73 3.37
C GLY A 16 -23.00 59.98 4.69
N CYS A 17 -23.36 60.61 5.81
CA CYS A 17 -24.21 60.08 6.90
C CYS A 17 -23.89 58.75 7.66
N ARG A 18 -23.85 58.92 8.99
CA ARG A 18 -24.63 58.21 10.04
C ARG A 18 -24.18 56.80 10.53
N GLY A 19 -23.58 56.80 11.72
CA GLY A 19 -24.16 56.21 12.94
C GLY A 19 -23.98 54.71 13.24
N VAL A 20 -23.93 54.42 14.56
CA VAL A 20 -24.42 53.20 15.24
C VAL A 20 -23.32 52.13 15.60
N VAL A 21 -22.80 52.21 16.85
CA VAL A 21 -22.64 51.18 17.95
C VAL A 21 -22.06 49.76 17.90
N GLU A 22 -21.42 49.45 19.04
CA GLU A 22 -21.39 48.14 19.72
C GLU A 22 -22.75 47.57 20.14
N PRO A 23 -22.88 46.23 20.07
CA PRO A 23 -23.52 45.53 21.17
C PRO A 23 -22.75 44.28 21.64
N ALA A 24 -23.04 43.96 22.89
CA ALA A 24 -22.66 42.77 23.61
C ALA A 24 -22.86 41.46 22.82
N VAL A 25 -21.87 40.57 22.93
CA VAL A 25 -21.89 39.22 22.38
C VAL A 25 -22.68 38.31 23.32
N GLY A 26 -23.94 38.03 22.96
CA GLY A 26 -24.72 36.94 23.51
C GLY A 26 -24.85 35.82 22.48
N VAL A 27 -24.31 34.63 22.78
CA VAL A 27 -24.42 33.45 21.91
C VAL A 27 -25.64 32.65 22.35
N PHE A 28 -26.66 32.58 21.50
CA PHE A 28 -27.75 31.62 21.61
C PHE A 28 -27.60 30.56 20.50
N LEU A 29 -27.67 29.29 20.88
CA LEU A 29 -27.58 28.14 19.99
C LEU A 29 -29.00 27.74 19.57
N ASP A 30 -29.29 27.80 18.26
CA ASP A 30 -30.30 26.91 17.67
C ASP A 30 -29.87 26.50 16.25
N GLY A 31 -30.25 25.29 15.88
CA GLY A 31 -29.77 24.57 14.71
C GLY A 31 -30.16 25.23 13.39
N ALA A 32 -29.19 25.23 12.47
CA ALA A 32 -29.24 25.72 11.10
C ALA A 32 -29.26 27.26 10.97
N HIS A 33 -28.14 27.79 10.46
CA HIS A 33 -27.85 29.18 10.09
C HIS A 33 -27.33 30.09 11.23
N THR A 34 -26.02 30.36 11.23
CA THR A 34 -25.41 31.46 12.00
C THR A 34 -25.76 32.80 11.34
N PHE A 35 -26.68 33.54 11.95
CA PHE A 35 -27.00 34.92 11.56
C PHE A 35 -26.32 35.86 12.56
N VAL A 36 -25.38 36.70 12.11
CA VAL A 36 -24.76 37.74 12.94
C VAL A 36 -25.59 39.01 12.79
N GLY A 37 -26.48 39.25 13.73
CA GLY A 37 -27.20 40.52 13.87
C GLY A 37 -26.79 41.20 15.18
N GLY A 38 -26.26 42.42 15.11
CA GLY A 38 -25.99 43.27 16.26
C GLY A 38 -26.51 44.69 16.00
N GLY A 39 -27.19 45.30 16.97
CA GLY A 39 -27.51 46.73 16.94
C GLY A 39 -27.39 47.50 18.26
N LEU A 40 -27.54 48.83 18.09
CA LEU A 40 -27.93 50.00 18.95
C LEU A 40 -26.96 50.87 19.81
N GLY A 41 -26.79 52.18 19.44
CA GLY A 41 -26.16 53.32 20.17
C GLY A 41 -25.22 54.34 19.42
N HIS A 42 -25.27 55.62 19.85
CA HIS A 42 -24.54 56.80 19.36
C HIS A 42 -23.26 57.07 20.19
N GLY A 43 -22.23 57.66 19.56
CA GLY A 43 -21.02 58.15 20.24
C GLY A 43 -20.34 59.27 19.44
N ASP A 44 -19.97 60.33 20.14
CA ASP A 44 -19.58 61.66 19.66
C ASP A 44 -18.12 61.73 19.16
N CYS A 45 -17.85 62.59 18.19
CA CYS A 45 -16.57 62.65 17.47
C CYS A 45 -15.80 63.94 17.84
N SER A 46 -15.14 63.95 19.01
CA SER A 46 -14.19 65.02 19.34
C SER A 46 -13.20 64.57 20.43
N SER A 47 -11.98 64.19 20.03
CA SER A 47 -10.74 64.24 20.82
C SER A 47 -9.69 63.32 20.18
N GLY A 48 -8.61 63.91 19.65
CA GLY A 48 -7.44 63.14 19.23
C GLY A 48 -6.67 62.62 20.43
N ALA A 49 -6.39 61.31 20.47
CA ALA A 49 -5.22 60.71 21.12
C ALA A 49 -5.22 59.19 20.92
N ASN A 50 -4.07 58.64 20.51
CA ASN A 50 -3.63 57.25 20.68
C ASN A 50 -4.51 56.09 20.14
N TRP A 51 -4.17 55.59 18.94
CA TRP A 51 -4.54 54.24 18.48
C TRP A 51 -3.33 53.28 18.36
N ALA A 52 -2.18 53.64 18.91
CA ALA A 52 -1.00 52.79 18.90
C ALA A 52 -1.09 51.66 19.95
N ILE A 53 -1.90 50.62 19.73
CA ILE A 53 -1.72 49.30 20.34
C ILE A 53 -2.05 48.20 19.32
N LEU A 54 -0.98 47.50 18.91
CA LEU A 54 -0.89 46.17 18.29
C LEU A 54 -2.19 45.53 17.74
N ALA A 55 -2.42 45.72 16.44
CA ALA A 55 -3.08 44.74 15.59
C ALA A 55 -2.08 44.16 14.59
N THR A 56 -1.04 43.48 15.08
CA THR A 56 -0.29 42.55 14.22
C THR A 56 -1.20 41.38 13.89
N ARG A 57 -1.96 41.51 12.79
CA ARG A 57 -2.61 40.37 12.16
C ARG A 57 -1.51 39.36 11.82
N PRO A 58 -1.53 38.12 12.32
CA PRO A 58 -0.65 37.11 11.76
C PRO A 58 -1.01 36.99 10.28
N SER A 59 -0.02 37.08 9.41
CA SER A 59 -0.21 36.71 8.01
C SER A 59 -0.76 35.28 7.96
N PRO A 60 -1.65 34.95 7.00
CA PRO A 60 -1.94 33.57 6.71
C PRO A 60 -0.67 32.97 6.13
N ARG A 61 0.26 32.55 7.01
CA ARG A 61 1.31 31.61 6.67
C ARG A 61 0.58 30.44 6.03
N GLY A 62 0.97 30.14 4.80
CA GLY A 62 0.44 29.02 4.05
C GLY A 62 0.38 27.82 4.99
N ILE A 63 -0.75 27.12 4.98
CA ILE A 63 -0.75 25.80 5.54
C ILE A 63 0.17 25.02 4.63
N ASP A 64 1.40 24.85 5.11
CA ASP A 64 2.43 24.06 4.47
C ASP A 64 1.82 22.68 4.27
N ASN A 65 1.38 22.36 3.05
CA ASN A 65 0.86 21.05 2.66
C ASN A 65 1.95 19.94 2.75
N ALA A 66 3.04 20.19 3.47
CA ALA A 66 4.21 19.33 3.61
C ALA A 66 4.02 18.20 4.65
N ALA A 67 2.89 18.15 5.39
CA ALA A 67 2.70 17.20 6.48
C ALA A 67 1.65 16.10 6.23
N MET A 68 1.13 15.93 5.01
CA MET A 68 0.05 14.96 4.72
C MET A 68 0.37 13.90 3.66
N THR A 69 1.63 13.45 3.57
CA THR A 69 1.99 12.23 2.82
C THR A 69 2.49 11.11 3.74
N ASN A 70 1.93 11.00 4.95
CA ASN A 70 1.99 9.74 5.67
C ASN A 70 0.99 8.78 5.01
N SER A 71 1.47 7.93 4.11
CA SER A 71 0.74 6.72 3.76
C SER A 71 0.42 6.01 5.06
N VAL A 72 -0.85 5.95 5.45
CA VAL A 72 -1.30 5.26 6.66
C VAL A 72 -0.78 3.82 6.57
N HIS A 73 0.32 3.56 7.27
CA HIS A 73 0.82 2.22 7.47
C HIS A 73 -0.15 1.59 8.46
N ILE A 74 -0.98 0.65 7.99
CA ILE A 74 -1.98 -0.03 8.81
C ILE A 74 -1.29 -1.24 9.44
N PRO A 75 -0.75 -1.14 10.67
CA PRO A 75 0.14 -2.16 11.22
C PRO A 75 -0.59 -3.49 11.46
N PHE A 76 -1.92 -3.43 11.60
CA PHE A 76 -2.79 -4.59 11.73
C PHE A 76 -2.69 -5.56 10.55
N ILE A 77 -2.49 -5.08 9.32
CA ILE A 77 -2.38 -5.94 8.14
C ILE A 77 -1.09 -6.77 8.16
N ASP A 78 0.02 -6.16 8.57
CA ASP A 78 1.28 -6.89 8.77
C ASP A 78 1.16 -7.86 9.96
N GLY A 79 0.39 -7.50 11.00
CA GLY A 79 0.03 -8.41 12.10
C GLY A 79 -0.74 -9.64 11.65
N LEU A 80 -1.71 -9.50 10.74
CA LEU A 80 -2.44 -10.63 10.17
C LEU A 80 -1.53 -11.57 9.36
N ARG A 81 -0.57 -11.03 8.62
CA ARG A 81 0.45 -11.85 7.93
C ARG A 81 1.31 -12.62 8.93
N ALA A 82 1.71 -11.99 10.03
CA ALA A 82 2.47 -12.65 11.08
C ALA A 82 1.66 -13.79 11.72
N ILE A 83 0.37 -13.56 12.02
CA ILE A 83 -0.52 -14.61 12.54
C ILE A 83 -0.65 -15.77 11.56
N ALA A 84 -0.78 -15.49 10.27
CA ALA A 84 -0.85 -16.50 9.23
C ALA A 84 0.42 -17.38 9.19
N VAL A 85 1.61 -16.76 9.27
CA VAL A 85 2.90 -17.48 9.36
C VAL A 85 2.98 -18.31 10.65
N VAL A 86 2.57 -17.75 11.80
CA VAL A 86 2.54 -18.48 13.08
C VAL A 86 1.64 -19.71 12.99
N TRP A 87 0.50 -19.62 12.30
CA TRP A 87 -0.37 -20.77 12.07
C TRP A 87 0.31 -21.87 11.25
N VAL A 88 1.04 -21.50 10.20
CA VAL A 88 1.82 -22.45 9.37
C VAL A 88 2.89 -23.15 10.21
N LEU A 89 3.61 -22.40 11.06
CA LEU A 89 4.61 -22.95 11.96
C LEU A 89 3.99 -23.87 13.02
N ALA A 90 2.84 -23.47 13.58
CA ALA A 90 2.11 -24.27 14.55
C ALA A 90 1.63 -25.59 13.95
N PHE A 91 1.14 -25.60 12.71
CA PHE A 91 0.79 -26.83 12.00
C PHE A 91 2.00 -27.76 11.83
N HIS A 92 3.16 -27.24 11.43
CA HIS A 92 4.35 -28.08 11.24
C HIS A 92 4.88 -28.69 12.55
N TYR A 93 4.74 -27.99 13.67
CA TYR A 93 5.27 -28.46 14.96
C TYR A 93 4.27 -29.26 15.80
N PHE A 94 2.99 -28.90 15.75
CA PHE A 94 1.93 -29.48 16.59
C PHE A 94 0.89 -30.30 15.80
N GLY A 95 1.01 -30.38 14.47
CA GLY A 95 0.31 -31.30 13.55
C GLY A 95 -1.14 -31.60 13.85
N THR A 96 -1.36 -32.57 14.75
CA THR A 96 -2.68 -33.06 15.17
C THR A 96 -3.54 -32.01 15.89
N LEU A 97 -2.94 -31.03 16.55
CA LEU A 97 -3.65 -29.97 17.28
C LEU A 97 -4.09 -28.80 16.40
N PHE A 98 -3.45 -28.61 15.24
CA PHE A 98 -3.67 -27.45 14.35
C PHE A 98 -3.82 -27.88 12.89
N PRO A 99 -4.85 -28.66 12.52
CA PRO A 99 -5.04 -29.09 11.15
C PRO A 99 -5.24 -27.89 10.20
N GLY A 100 -4.82 -28.04 8.95
CA GLY A 100 -5.03 -27.02 7.91
C GLY A 100 -3.97 -25.93 7.85
N GLY A 101 -2.68 -26.25 8.01
CA GLY A 101 -1.60 -25.27 7.85
C GLY A 101 -1.61 -24.53 6.51
N PHE A 102 -2.11 -25.18 5.44
CA PHE A 102 -2.30 -24.57 4.12
C PHE A 102 -3.18 -23.31 4.14
N VAL A 103 -4.18 -23.25 5.04
CA VAL A 103 -5.03 -22.05 5.21
C VAL A 103 -4.20 -20.83 5.63
N GLY A 104 -3.18 -21.03 6.47
CA GLY A 104 -2.26 -19.96 6.84
C GLY A 104 -1.47 -19.44 5.63
N VAL A 105 -1.03 -20.34 4.76
CA VAL A 105 -0.34 -19.98 3.51
C VAL A 105 -1.26 -19.19 2.59
N ASP A 106 -2.51 -19.63 2.41
CA ASP A 106 -3.51 -18.94 1.58
C ASP A 106 -3.80 -17.53 2.08
N ILE A 107 -4.04 -17.37 3.38
CA ILE A 107 -4.28 -16.07 4.02
C ILE A 107 -3.09 -15.15 3.80
N PHE A 108 -1.86 -15.65 4.00
CA PHE A 108 -0.65 -14.87 3.79
C PHE A 108 -0.56 -14.34 2.35
N PHE A 109 -0.78 -15.19 1.34
CA PHE A 109 -0.72 -14.76 -0.06
C PHE A 109 -1.85 -13.80 -0.45
N VAL A 110 -3.07 -14.03 0.02
CA VAL A 110 -4.22 -13.13 -0.24
C VAL A 110 -3.95 -11.74 0.31
N ILE A 111 -3.46 -11.65 1.56
CA ILE A 111 -3.16 -10.36 2.19
C ILE A 111 -1.98 -9.67 1.48
N SER A 112 -0.93 -10.40 1.13
CA SER A 112 0.20 -9.87 0.36
C SER A 112 -0.27 -9.33 -0.99
N GLY A 113 -1.13 -10.06 -1.70
CA GLY A 113 -1.72 -9.64 -2.96
C GLY A 113 -2.56 -8.36 -2.82
N TYR A 114 -3.42 -8.27 -1.81
CA TYR A 114 -4.23 -7.09 -1.52
C TYR A 114 -3.36 -5.84 -1.27
N LEU A 115 -2.37 -5.96 -0.39
CA LEU A 115 -1.51 -4.85 0.00
C LEU A 115 -0.66 -4.34 -1.18
N ILE A 116 -0.07 -5.25 -1.95
CA ILE A 116 0.77 -4.89 -3.09
C ILE A 116 -0.05 -4.29 -4.22
N SER A 117 -1.22 -4.88 -4.51
CA SER A 117 -2.14 -4.33 -5.50
C SER A 117 -2.55 -2.91 -5.13
N GLY A 118 -2.93 -2.66 -3.88
CA GLY A 118 -3.31 -1.34 -3.40
C GLY A 118 -2.19 -0.30 -3.51
N ILE A 119 -0.95 -0.68 -3.18
CA ILE A 119 0.21 0.21 -3.33
C ILE A 119 0.44 0.56 -4.81
N ILE A 120 0.48 -0.45 -5.69
CA ILE A 120 0.74 -0.25 -7.12
C ILE A 120 -0.35 0.59 -7.75
N TRP A 121 -1.62 0.25 -7.49
CA TRP A 121 -2.76 0.95 -8.07
C TRP A 121 -2.80 2.43 -7.67
N ARG A 122 -2.60 2.71 -6.38
CA ARG A 122 -2.48 4.09 -5.89
C ARG A 122 -1.32 4.84 -6.56
N GLU A 123 -0.15 4.22 -6.66
CA GLU A 123 1.02 4.83 -7.31
C GLU A 123 0.80 5.08 -8.82
N LEU A 124 0.02 4.22 -9.49
CA LEU A 124 -0.37 4.37 -10.90
C LEU A 124 -1.39 5.50 -11.09
N ASP A 125 -2.42 5.56 -10.24
CA ASP A 125 -3.43 6.63 -10.25
C ASP A 125 -2.79 8.01 -10.00
N GLU A 126 -1.81 8.07 -9.09
CA GLU A 126 -1.02 9.25 -8.77
C GLU A 126 0.09 9.54 -9.81
N LYS A 127 0.19 8.74 -10.89
CA LYS A 127 1.20 8.86 -11.98
C LYS A 127 2.64 8.90 -11.50
N ARG A 128 2.94 8.27 -10.36
CA ARG A 128 4.27 8.26 -9.72
C ARG A 128 4.90 6.87 -9.63
N PHE A 129 4.24 5.86 -10.19
CA PHE A 129 4.73 4.49 -10.17
C PHE A 129 6.06 4.36 -10.93
N SER A 130 7.04 3.74 -10.29
CA SER A 130 8.33 3.41 -10.89
C SER A 130 8.72 1.98 -10.54
N PHE A 131 8.92 1.15 -11.56
CA PHE A 131 9.36 -0.24 -11.40
C PHE A 131 10.67 -0.33 -10.62
N GLY A 132 11.67 0.49 -10.96
CA GLY A 132 12.96 0.50 -10.25
C GLY A 132 12.81 0.85 -8.78
N HIS A 133 11.96 1.84 -8.46
CA HIS A 133 11.69 2.20 -7.07
C HIS A 133 10.96 1.07 -6.33
N PHE A 134 9.96 0.46 -6.95
CA PHE A 134 9.22 -0.68 -6.40
C PHE A 134 10.16 -1.85 -6.08
N TYR A 135 10.93 -2.33 -7.05
CA TYR A 135 11.83 -3.48 -6.87
C TYR A 135 12.97 -3.18 -5.90
N SER A 136 13.54 -1.96 -5.92
CA SER A 136 14.63 -1.60 -5.00
C SER A 136 14.23 -1.66 -3.52
N ARG A 137 12.96 -1.33 -3.20
CA ARG A 137 12.43 -1.40 -1.82
C ARG A 137 12.27 -2.86 -1.38
N ARG A 138 11.86 -3.75 -2.29
CA ARG A 138 11.68 -5.18 -2.01
C ARG A 138 13.03 -5.88 -1.82
N ILE A 139 13.98 -5.64 -2.72
CA ILE A 139 15.33 -6.21 -2.63
C ILE A 139 15.97 -5.86 -1.28
N ARG A 140 15.93 -4.58 -0.87
CA ARG A 140 16.48 -4.12 0.43
C ARG A 140 15.77 -4.71 1.66
N ARG A 141 14.54 -5.21 1.51
CA ARG A 141 13.76 -5.83 2.59
C ARG A 141 13.97 -7.34 2.67
N ILE A 142 14.01 -8.04 1.54
CA ILE A 142 13.99 -9.51 1.46
C ILE A 142 15.40 -10.11 1.40
N PHE A 143 16.30 -9.55 0.58
CA PHE A 143 17.63 -10.13 0.37
C PHE A 143 18.48 -10.26 1.64
N PRO A 144 18.49 -9.29 2.58
CA PRO A 144 19.32 -9.42 3.79
C PRO A 144 18.96 -10.66 4.62
N ALA A 145 17.66 -10.88 4.82
CA ALA A 145 17.17 -12.05 5.55
C ALA A 145 17.42 -13.34 4.78
N LEU A 146 17.15 -13.35 3.47
CA LEU A 146 17.38 -14.52 2.61
C LEU A 146 18.86 -14.93 2.62
N LEU A 147 19.78 -14.00 2.38
CA LEU A 147 21.21 -14.28 2.38
C LEU A 147 21.69 -14.79 3.74
N THR A 148 21.15 -14.24 4.84
CA THR A 148 21.47 -14.73 6.18
C THR A 148 21.08 -16.20 6.34
N VAL A 149 19.85 -16.56 5.96
CA VAL A 149 19.37 -17.95 6.03
C VAL A 149 20.19 -18.86 5.13
N LEU A 150 20.45 -18.47 3.88
CA LEU A 150 21.20 -19.29 2.92
C LEU A 150 22.66 -19.52 3.37
N LEU A 151 23.36 -18.45 3.78
CA LEU A 151 24.75 -18.57 4.21
C LEU A 151 24.86 -19.35 5.52
N PHE A 152 23.95 -19.13 6.46
CA PHE A 152 23.93 -19.87 7.72
C PHE A 152 23.65 -21.36 7.49
N THR A 153 22.61 -21.69 6.72
CA THR A 153 22.26 -23.09 6.44
C THR A 153 23.33 -23.81 5.64
N LEU A 154 23.95 -23.17 4.64
CA LEU A 154 25.10 -23.72 3.93
C LEU A 154 26.31 -23.91 4.84
N GLY A 155 26.61 -22.93 5.71
CA GLY A 155 27.71 -22.99 6.67
C GLY A 155 27.56 -24.14 7.66
N VAL A 156 26.35 -24.33 8.20
CA VAL A 156 26.01 -25.46 9.07
C VAL A 156 26.06 -26.78 8.29
N GLY A 157 25.53 -26.79 7.07
CA GLY A 157 25.51 -27.97 6.21
C GLY A 157 26.91 -28.49 5.87
N LEU A 158 27.89 -27.60 5.69
CA LEU A 158 29.30 -27.99 5.45
C LEU A 158 29.91 -28.80 6.60
N VAL A 159 29.40 -28.65 7.82
CA VAL A 159 29.92 -29.34 9.02
C VAL A 159 29.11 -30.60 9.34
N LEU A 160 27.79 -30.57 9.11
CA LEU A 160 26.88 -31.61 9.58
C LEU A 160 26.42 -32.61 8.52
N LEU A 161 26.41 -32.25 7.24
CA LEU A 161 25.80 -33.06 6.18
C LEU A 161 26.84 -33.88 5.41
N HIS A 162 26.42 -35.03 4.90
CA HIS A 162 27.22 -35.84 3.98
C HIS A 162 27.28 -35.22 2.58
N GLU A 163 28.19 -35.69 1.72
CA GLU A 163 28.42 -35.10 0.39
C GLU A 163 27.15 -34.99 -0.47
N GLN A 164 26.31 -36.02 -0.46
CA GLN A 164 25.07 -36.05 -1.25
C GLN A 164 24.05 -35.03 -0.73
N GLU A 165 23.84 -34.97 0.58
CA GLU A 165 22.93 -34.03 1.25
C GLU A 165 23.40 -32.58 1.05
N LEU A 166 24.71 -32.34 1.14
CA LEU A 166 25.29 -31.01 0.91
C LEU A 166 25.09 -30.56 -0.54
N ARG A 167 25.24 -31.46 -1.53
CA ARG A 167 24.95 -31.15 -2.95
C ARG A 167 23.47 -30.79 -3.14
N GLN A 168 22.57 -31.49 -2.47
CA GLN A 168 21.14 -31.18 -2.51
C GLN A 168 20.82 -29.84 -1.83
N LEU A 169 21.38 -29.59 -0.65
CA LEU A 169 21.26 -28.30 0.03
C LEU A 169 21.76 -27.15 -0.85
N ALA A 170 22.91 -27.31 -1.51
CA ALA A 170 23.46 -26.31 -2.43
C ALA A 170 22.54 -26.07 -3.63
N LYS A 171 21.92 -27.13 -4.20
CA LYS A 171 20.93 -27.02 -5.26
C LYS A 171 19.71 -26.21 -4.80
N HIS A 172 19.16 -26.50 -3.63
CA HIS A 172 18.03 -25.76 -3.06
C HIS A 172 18.40 -24.31 -2.74
N ALA A 173 19.60 -24.07 -2.18
CA ALA A 173 20.08 -22.73 -1.88
C ALA A 173 20.24 -21.89 -3.16
N PHE A 174 20.79 -22.47 -4.22
CA PHE A 174 20.91 -21.81 -5.52
C PHE A 174 19.54 -21.52 -6.12
N ALA A 175 18.63 -22.50 -6.12
CA ALA A 175 17.27 -22.30 -6.62
C ALA A 175 16.52 -21.23 -5.81
N ALA A 176 16.65 -21.22 -4.48
CA ALA A 176 16.04 -20.22 -3.61
C ALA A 176 16.62 -18.82 -3.82
N ALA A 177 17.93 -18.68 -4.06
CA ALA A 177 18.56 -17.40 -4.38
C ALA A 177 18.02 -16.80 -5.69
N LEU A 178 17.56 -17.64 -6.62
CA LEU A 178 16.92 -17.23 -7.87
C LEU A 178 15.39 -17.16 -7.77
N PHE A 179 14.80 -17.41 -6.60
CA PHE A 179 13.35 -17.55 -6.40
C PHE A 179 12.71 -18.61 -7.31
N LEU A 180 13.39 -19.74 -7.49
CA LEU A 180 12.97 -20.90 -8.28
C LEU A 180 12.87 -22.18 -7.43
N ASN A 181 12.91 -22.07 -6.10
CA ASN A 181 12.94 -23.25 -5.23
C ASN A 181 11.66 -24.10 -5.36
N ASN A 182 10.52 -23.48 -5.58
CA ASN A 182 9.26 -24.19 -5.85
C ASN A 182 9.36 -25.09 -7.09
N TRP A 183 10.02 -24.63 -8.16
CA TRP A 183 10.25 -25.43 -9.37
C TRP A 183 11.27 -26.56 -9.10
N ALA A 184 12.36 -26.26 -8.40
CA ALA A 184 13.36 -27.25 -8.03
C ALA A 184 12.78 -28.40 -7.18
N LEU A 185 11.88 -28.07 -6.25
CA LEU A 185 11.17 -29.07 -5.44
C LEU A 185 10.09 -29.81 -6.24
N SER A 186 9.46 -29.17 -7.23
CA SER A 186 8.38 -29.79 -8.00
C SER A 186 8.85 -30.99 -8.85
N VAL A 187 10.12 -31.01 -9.25
CA VAL A 187 10.73 -32.09 -10.03
C VAL A 187 11.33 -33.21 -9.17
N GLU A 188 11.40 -32.99 -7.85
CA GLU A 188 11.83 -33.97 -6.86
C GLU A 188 10.60 -34.69 -6.30
N LYS A 189 10.02 -35.59 -7.10
CA LYS A 189 8.86 -36.39 -6.68
C LYS A 189 9.12 -37.84 -7.06
N GLY A 190 9.52 -38.69 -6.11
CA GLY A 190 9.82 -40.10 -6.38
C GLY A 190 10.16 -40.91 -5.13
N TYR A 191 10.16 -42.23 -5.27
CA TYR A 191 10.43 -43.20 -4.19
C TYR A 191 11.83 -43.06 -3.55
N PHE A 192 12.77 -42.45 -4.27
CA PHE A 192 14.15 -42.20 -3.80
C PHE A 192 14.41 -40.71 -3.50
N ASP A 193 13.35 -39.91 -3.38
CA ASP A 193 13.50 -38.53 -2.93
C ASP A 193 13.69 -38.48 -1.41
N VAL A 194 14.35 -37.43 -0.95
CA VAL A 194 14.54 -37.15 0.48
C VAL A 194 13.21 -36.70 1.07
N ASP A 195 12.90 -37.17 2.28
CA ASP A 195 11.67 -36.79 2.97
C ASP A 195 11.60 -35.27 3.16
N SER A 196 10.40 -34.71 3.15
CA SER A 196 10.20 -33.26 3.26
C SER A 196 10.75 -32.66 4.55
N GLU A 197 10.85 -33.46 5.62
CA GLU A 197 11.41 -33.06 6.91
C GLU A 197 12.93 -32.83 6.85
N ASP A 198 13.61 -33.51 5.93
CA ASP A 198 15.06 -33.49 5.77
C ASP A 198 15.53 -32.46 4.73
N LYS A 199 14.62 -31.58 4.25
CA LYS A 199 14.92 -30.49 3.31
C LYS A 199 14.94 -29.14 4.06
N PRO A 200 16.10 -28.65 4.55
CA PRO A 200 16.15 -27.48 5.44
C PRO A 200 15.60 -26.19 4.82
N LEU A 201 15.69 -26.08 3.49
CA LEU A 201 15.25 -24.92 2.71
C LEU A 201 13.89 -25.12 2.06
N LEU A 202 13.13 -26.16 2.43
CA LEU A 202 11.84 -26.45 1.81
C LEU A 202 10.91 -25.24 1.90
N HIS A 203 10.78 -24.64 3.08
CA HIS A 203 9.93 -23.48 3.34
C HIS A 203 10.17 -22.26 2.41
N LEU A 204 11.32 -22.15 1.73
CA LEU A 204 11.59 -21.09 0.74
C LEU A 204 10.81 -21.26 -0.57
N TRP A 205 10.05 -22.34 -0.73
CA TRP A 205 9.13 -22.52 -1.86
C TRP A 205 8.07 -21.40 -1.91
N SER A 206 7.51 -21.01 -0.76
CA SER A 206 6.45 -20.00 -0.69
C SER A 206 7.02 -18.60 -0.94
N LEU A 207 8.21 -18.31 -0.41
CA LEU A 207 8.93 -17.07 -0.71
C LEU A 207 9.24 -16.95 -2.21
N SER A 208 9.62 -18.05 -2.86
CA SER A 208 9.87 -18.06 -4.32
C SER A 208 8.62 -17.65 -5.10
N ILE A 209 7.45 -18.18 -4.73
CA ILE A 209 6.16 -17.82 -5.34
C ILE A 209 5.80 -16.35 -5.05
N GLU A 210 6.03 -15.88 -3.81
CA GLU A 210 5.78 -14.49 -3.42
C GLU A 210 6.59 -13.51 -4.29
N GLU A 211 7.88 -13.78 -4.52
CA GLU A 211 8.72 -12.92 -5.35
C GLU A 211 8.42 -13.03 -6.85
N GLN A 212 8.05 -14.23 -7.34
CA GLN A 212 7.55 -14.39 -8.71
C GLN A 212 6.28 -13.55 -8.93
N PHE A 213 5.37 -13.57 -7.96
CA PHE A 213 4.19 -12.70 -7.96
C PHE A 213 4.60 -11.23 -7.95
N TYR A 214 5.56 -10.81 -7.11
CA TYR A 214 6.04 -9.42 -7.08
C TYR A 214 6.72 -8.97 -8.37
N LEU A 215 7.31 -9.86 -9.14
CA LEU A 215 7.91 -9.56 -10.44
C LEU A 215 6.85 -9.38 -11.53
N LEU A 216 5.84 -10.25 -11.58
CA LEU A 216 4.86 -10.29 -12.67
C LEU A 216 3.67 -9.34 -12.43
N TRP A 217 3.22 -9.23 -11.18
CA TRP A 217 2.02 -8.49 -10.83
C TRP A 217 2.06 -6.99 -11.15
N PRO A 218 3.16 -6.25 -10.88
CA PRO A 218 3.21 -4.83 -11.23
C PRO A 218 3.16 -4.59 -12.74
N LEU A 219 3.74 -5.50 -13.54
CA LEU A 219 3.66 -5.43 -15.00
C LEU A 219 2.21 -5.59 -15.48
N LEU A 220 1.49 -6.56 -14.90
CA LEU A 220 0.09 -6.80 -15.21
C LEU A 220 -0.78 -5.60 -14.83
N LEU A 221 -0.65 -5.07 -13.61
CA LEU A 221 -1.44 -3.91 -13.17
C LEU A 221 -1.13 -2.66 -13.96
N TRP A 222 0.14 -2.41 -14.28
CA TRP A 222 0.54 -1.30 -15.14
C TRP A 222 -0.07 -1.43 -16.55
N TRP A 223 -0.11 -2.64 -17.11
CA TRP A 223 -0.76 -2.89 -18.39
C TRP A 223 -2.29 -2.70 -18.31
N LEU A 224 -2.92 -3.20 -17.25
CA LEU A 224 -4.35 -3.05 -17.02
C LEU A 224 -4.75 -1.58 -16.84
N ALA A 225 -3.94 -0.78 -16.13
CA ALA A 225 -4.17 0.65 -15.93
C ALA A 225 -4.17 1.46 -17.23
N ARG A 226 -3.57 0.94 -18.32
CA ARG A 226 -3.62 1.57 -19.65
C ARG A 226 -4.91 1.27 -20.41
N LEU A 227 -5.75 0.36 -19.93
CA LEU A 227 -7.06 0.12 -20.52
C LEU A 227 -7.99 1.27 -20.12
N GLU A 228 -8.19 2.23 -21.03
CA GLU A 228 -9.01 3.44 -20.80
C GLU A 228 -10.50 3.20 -20.48
N ARG A 229 -10.95 1.94 -20.35
CA ARG A 229 -12.36 1.58 -20.15
C ARG A 229 -12.57 0.69 -18.93
N PRO A 230 -13.08 1.24 -17.80
CA PRO A 230 -13.38 0.44 -16.60
C PRO A 230 -14.25 -0.81 -16.83
N PRO A 231 -15.29 -0.81 -17.71
CA PRO A 231 -16.07 -2.02 -17.95
C PRO A 231 -15.28 -3.11 -18.69
N LYS A 232 -14.26 -2.75 -19.49
CA LYS A 232 -13.39 -3.72 -20.17
C LYS A 232 -12.46 -4.40 -19.17
N MET A 233 -11.88 -3.63 -18.25
CA MET A 233 -11.04 -4.14 -17.17
C MET A 233 -11.82 -5.09 -16.27
N GLN A 234 -13.02 -4.71 -15.82
CA GLN A 234 -13.88 -5.56 -14.98
C GLN A 234 -14.22 -6.90 -15.64
N ARG A 235 -14.51 -6.90 -16.96
CA ARG A 235 -14.76 -8.14 -17.71
C ARG A 235 -13.53 -9.02 -17.82
N ILE A 236 -12.34 -8.44 -18.02
CA ILE A 236 -11.08 -9.19 -18.07
C ILE A 236 -10.79 -9.83 -16.72
N VAL A 237 -10.91 -9.07 -15.63
CA VAL A 237 -10.71 -9.57 -14.26
C VAL A 237 -11.71 -10.68 -13.95
N LEU A 238 -13.00 -10.47 -14.22
CA LEU A 238 -14.03 -11.49 -14.01
C LEU A 238 -13.76 -12.75 -14.85
N GLY A 239 -13.39 -12.59 -16.11
CA GLY A 239 -13.03 -13.69 -16.99
C GLY A 239 -11.83 -14.49 -16.48
N LEU A 240 -10.78 -13.81 -16.02
CA LEU A 240 -9.61 -14.44 -15.41
C LEU A 240 -9.95 -15.18 -14.12
N THR A 241 -10.76 -14.59 -13.24
CA THR A 241 -11.21 -15.24 -11.99
C THR A 241 -12.04 -16.48 -12.28
N LEU A 242 -13.00 -16.40 -13.20
CA LEU A 242 -13.83 -17.55 -13.58
C LEU A 242 -13.00 -18.64 -14.25
N ALA A 243 -12.06 -18.28 -15.13
CA ALA A 243 -11.15 -19.23 -15.76
C ALA A 243 -10.23 -19.91 -14.75
N SER A 244 -9.67 -19.15 -13.79
CA SER A 244 -8.84 -19.68 -12.71
C SER A 244 -9.64 -20.62 -11.80
N PHE A 245 -10.86 -20.24 -11.42
CA PHE A 245 -11.75 -21.08 -10.63
C PHE A 245 -12.12 -22.38 -11.38
N ALA A 246 -12.48 -22.29 -12.66
CA ALA A 246 -12.80 -23.45 -13.48
C ALA A 246 -11.58 -24.38 -13.64
N ALA A 247 -10.39 -23.82 -13.87
CA ALA A 247 -9.16 -24.58 -13.95
C ALA A 247 -8.86 -25.32 -12.64
N CYS A 248 -8.94 -24.62 -11.49
CA CYS A 248 -8.76 -25.23 -10.17
C CYS A 248 -9.76 -26.37 -9.92
N ALA A 249 -11.04 -26.15 -10.24
CA ALA A 249 -12.07 -27.18 -10.12
C ALA A 249 -11.74 -28.41 -10.98
N LEU A 250 -11.38 -28.22 -12.25
CA LEU A 250 -11.01 -29.32 -13.17
C LEU A 250 -9.73 -30.04 -12.74
N GLN A 251 -8.75 -29.31 -12.23
CA GLN A 251 -7.46 -29.84 -11.82
C GLN A 251 -7.57 -30.67 -10.53
N THR A 252 -8.49 -30.30 -9.64
CA THR A 252 -8.83 -31.10 -8.45
C THR A 252 -9.33 -32.51 -8.82
N PHE A 253 -10.07 -32.64 -9.93
CA PHE A 253 -10.56 -33.94 -10.39
C PHE A 253 -9.52 -34.78 -11.15
N THR A 254 -8.57 -34.14 -11.83
CA THR A 254 -7.60 -34.83 -12.71
C THR A 254 -6.25 -35.10 -12.04
N HIS A 255 -5.80 -34.20 -11.17
CA HIS A 255 -4.51 -34.26 -10.49
C HIS A 255 -4.62 -33.70 -9.05
N PRO A 256 -5.25 -34.45 -8.13
CA PRO A 256 -5.51 -33.95 -6.78
C PRO A 256 -4.24 -33.49 -6.06
N VAL A 257 -3.10 -34.15 -6.25
CA VAL A 257 -1.84 -33.78 -5.57
C VAL A 257 -1.20 -32.48 -6.13
N GLY A 258 -1.57 -32.05 -7.34
CA GLY A 258 -1.05 -30.81 -7.94
C GLY A 258 -2.02 -29.63 -7.87
N ALA A 259 -3.25 -29.86 -7.40
CA ALA A 259 -4.29 -28.85 -7.27
C ALA A 259 -4.23 -28.09 -5.93
N TYR A 260 -3.49 -28.62 -4.94
CA TYR A 260 -3.25 -28.02 -3.63
C TYR A 260 -1.83 -27.44 -3.54
#